data_AF-A0A2M8BDR3-F1
#
_entry.id   AF-A0A2M8BDR3-F1
#
_cell.length_a   1.000
_cell.length_b   1.000
_cell.length_c   1.000
_cell.angle_alpha   90.00
_cell.angle_beta   90.00
_cell.angle_gamma   90.00
#
_symmetry.space_group_name_H-M   'P 1'
#
loop_
_entity.id
_entity.type
_entity.pdbx_description
1 polymer ?
#
loop_
_entity_poly.entity_id
_entity_poly.type
_entity_poly.pdbx_seq_one_letter_code
_entity_poly.pdbx_strand_id
1 'polypeptide(L)'
;MTTSKAPLYKRFIELLLAALAAFTFVALFPFDASADPKVCARNCECGPDKVCDFVCPSGGCNIDCNGAKSCTVDCPGGTCNIDCNGAKSCKVGCGGGSCAVDCEEAGSCDLSCKNTCSLTCEGAKSCNSDCGPEKFCAVSR
;
A
#
# COMPACT_ATOMS: atom_id res chain seq x y z
N MET A 1 -0.55 39.41 -59.64
CA MET A 1 0.01 38.68 -58.48
C MET A 1 -0.23 39.52 -57.24
N THR A 2 -1.36 39.32 -56.56
CA THR A 2 -1.75 40.07 -55.35
C THR A 2 -1.59 39.16 -54.14
N THR A 3 -0.48 39.32 -53.42
CA THR A 3 -0.23 38.65 -52.14
C THR A 3 -1.13 39.29 -51.08
N SER A 4 -2.29 38.69 -50.82
CA SER A 4 -3.23 39.13 -49.80
C SER A 4 -2.66 38.86 -48.41
N LYS A 5 -2.34 39.94 -47.67
CA LYS A 5 -2.01 39.92 -46.24
C LYS A 5 -3.25 39.48 -45.46
N ALA A 6 -3.30 38.22 -45.04
CA ALA A 6 -4.31 37.75 -44.09
C ALA A 6 -4.14 38.49 -42.74
N PRO A 7 -5.23 38.95 -42.10
CA PRO A 7 -5.14 39.79 -40.93
C PRO A 7 -4.71 39.00 -39.69
N LEU A 8 -3.75 39.58 -38.97
CA LEU A 8 -3.01 39.02 -37.83
C LEU A 8 -3.91 38.48 -36.69
N TYR A 9 -5.15 38.95 -36.58
CA TYR A 9 -6.11 38.55 -35.54
C TYR A 9 -6.60 37.09 -35.71
N LYS A 10 -6.59 36.56 -36.94
CA LYS A 10 -7.05 35.18 -37.21
C LYS A 10 -6.10 34.13 -36.61
N ARG A 11 -4.80 34.42 -36.59
CA ARG A 11 -3.79 33.55 -35.96
C ARG A 11 -3.85 33.59 -34.43
N PHE A 12 -4.21 34.74 -33.85
CA PHE A 12 -4.40 34.89 -32.41
C PHE A 12 -5.61 34.10 -31.90
N ILE A 13 -6.72 34.09 -32.66
CA ILE A 13 -7.92 33.31 -32.31
C ILE A 13 -7.64 31.81 -32.38
N GLU A 14 -6.89 31.33 -33.38
CA GLU A 14 -6.51 29.91 -33.45
C GLU A 14 -5.58 29.48 -32.31
N LEU A 15 -4.63 30.34 -31.90
CA LEU A 15 -3.77 30.10 -30.73
C LEU A 15 -4.56 30.07 -29.41
N LEU A 16 -5.56 30.94 -29.26
CA LEU A 16 -6.46 30.95 -28.09
C LEU A 16 -7.37 29.71 -28.04
N LEU A 17 -7.91 29.27 -29.19
CA LEU A 17 -8.70 28.04 -29.28
C LEU A 17 -7.86 26.77 -29.01
N ALA A 18 -6.62 26.73 -29.49
CA ALA A 18 -5.69 25.64 -29.19
C ALA A 18 -5.30 25.59 -27.70
N ALA A 19 -5.12 26.75 -27.06
CA ALA A 19 -4.80 26.84 -25.64
C ALA A 19 -5.96 26.37 -24.73
N LEU A 20 -7.22 26.63 -25.12
CA LEU A 20 -8.39 26.17 -24.38
C LEU A 20 -8.61 24.65 -24.49
N ALA A 21 -8.27 24.03 -25.63
CA ALA A 21 -8.37 22.59 -25.82
C ALA A 21 -7.34 21.77 -25.00
N ALA A 22 -6.22 22.39 -24.59
CA ALA A 22 -5.21 21.75 -23.75
C ALA A 22 -5.60 21.72 -22.26
N PHE A 23 -6.56 22.54 -21.83
CA PHE A 23 -6.94 22.68 -20.41
C PHE A 23 -8.06 21.72 -19.96
N THR A 24 -8.69 20.99 -20.89
CA THR A 24 -9.82 20.09 -20.57
C THR A 24 -9.42 18.62 -20.37
N PHE A 25 -8.13 18.28 -20.41
CA PHE A 25 -7.64 16.89 -20.31
C PHE A 25 -7.36 16.41 -18.87
N VAL A 26 -7.90 17.08 -17.84
CA VAL A 26 -7.75 16.67 -16.42
C VAL A 26 -9.03 16.01 -15.87
N ALA A 27 -10.00 15.66 -16.73
CA ALA A 27 -11.33 15.20 -16.28
C ALA A 27 -11.60 13.69 -16.44
N LEU A 28 -10.64 12.86 -16.86
CA LEU A 28 -10.90 11.42 -17.09
C LEU A 28 -9.85 10.44 -16.55
N PHE A 29 -8.81 10.91 -15.86
CA PHE A 29 -8.08 9.97 -15.00
C PHE A 29 -8.89 9.85 -13.71
N PRO A 30 -9.44 8.67 -13.38
CA PRO A 30 -9.80 8.42 -12.00
C PRO A 30 -8.51 8.66 -11.23
N PHE A 31 -8.48 9.75 -10.47
CA PHE A 31 -7.54 9.89 -9.39
C PHE A 31 -7.90 8.72 -8.49
N ASP A 32 -7.19 7.60 -8.64
CA ASP A 32 -7.28 6.48 -7.73
C ASP A 32 -7.14 7.10 -6.34
N ALA A 33 -8.23 7.09 -5.59
CA ALA A 33 -8.26 7.53 -4.22
C ALA A 33 -7.34 6.57 -3.47
N SER A 34 -6.05 6.89 -3.47
CA SER A 34 -5.07 6.36 -2.56
C SER A 34 -5.61 6.72 -1.19
N ALA A 35 -6.34 5.79 -0.58
CA ALA A 35 -6.71 5.89 0.81
C ALA A 35 -5.40 6.09 1.57
N ASP A 36 -5.18 7.28 2.12
CA ASP A 36 -3.95 7.57 2.84
C ASP A 36 -3.80 6.53 3.97
N PRO A 37 -2.63 5.86 4.06
CA PRO A 37 -2.43 4.84 5.08
C PRO A 37 -2.57 5.45 6.48
N LYS A 38 -3.30 4.77 7.36
CA LYS A 38 -3.57 5.24 8.72
C LYS A 38 -2.31 5.06 9.57
N VAL A 39 -1.80 6.15 10.14
CA VAL A 39 -0.66 6.06 11.05
C VAL A 39 -1.08 5.34 12.34
N CYS A 40 -0.36 4.26 12.66
CA CYS A 40 -0.47 3.53 13.91
C CYS A 40 0.61 4.00 14.89
N ALA A 41 0.21 4.47 16.07
CA ALA A 41 1.15 4.95 17.09
C ALA A 41 1.56 3.87 18.09
N ARG A 42 0.65 2.95 18.45
CA ARG A 42 0.90 1.81 19.36
C ARG A 42 -0.04 0.65 19.07
N ASN A 43 -1.34 0.80 19.35
CA ASN A 43 -2.32 -0.27 19.20
C ASN A 43 -3.32 0.13 18.13
N CYS A 44 -3.49 -0.70 17.11
CA CYS A 44 -4.42 -0.46 16.01
C CYS A 44 -5.24 -1.71 15.71
N GLU A 45 -6.51 -1.51 15.40
CA GLU A 45 -7.44 -2.58 15.12
C GLU A 45 -8.10 -2.33 13.77
N CYS A 46 -8.16 -3.37 12.96
CA CYS A 46 -8.95 -3.47 11.74
C CYS A 46 -10.14 -4.38 12.01
N GLY A 47 -11.35 -3.83 11.93
CA GLY A 47 -12.55 -4.65 12.12
C GLY A 47 -12.70 -5.76 11.06
N PRO A 48 -13.52 -6.77 11.34
CA PRO A 48 -13.73 -7.91 10.44
C PRO A 48 -14.32 -7.46 9.10
N ASP A 49 -13.94 -8.16 8.03
CA ASP A 49 -14.32 -7.86 6.64
C ASP A 49 -13.99 -6.42 6.15
N LYS A 50 -13.14 -5.67 6.88
CA LYS A 50 -12.65 -4.36 6.45
C LYS A 50 -11.37 -4.45 5.64
N VAL A 51 -11.10 -3.37 4.91
CA VAL A 51 -9.82 -3.10 4.25
C VAL A 51 -9.12 -2.05 5.09
N CYS A 52 -7.93 -2.37 5.57
CA CYS A 52 -7.12 -1.48 6.39
C CYS A 52 -5.71 -1.37 5.83
N ASP A 53 -5.18 -0.16 5.91
CA ASP A 53 -3.80 0.15 5.57
C ASP A 53 -3.20 0.93 6.73
N PHE A 54 -2.15 0.39 7.34
CA PHE A 54 -1.49 0.95 8.50
C PHE A 54 -0.01 1.22 8.24
N VAL A 55 0.47 2.36 8.71
CA VAL A 55 1.91 2.66 8.76
C VAL A 55 2.33 2.85 10.21
N CYS A 56 3.35 2.11 10.64
CA CYS A 56 3.97 2.22 11.96
C CYS A 56 5.39 2.81 11.82
N PRO A 57 5.53 4.14 11.67
CA PRO A 57 6.80 4.76 11.30
C PRO A 57 7.85 4.63 12.40
N SER A 58 7.43 4.70 13.66
CA SER A 58 8.31 4.62 14.83
C SER A 58 8.61 3.19 15.28
N GLY A 59 7.93 2.18 14.70
CA GLY A 59 8.03 0.80 15.16
C GLY A 59 7.27 0.54 16.46
N GLY A 60 7.31 -0.71 16.93
CA GLY A 60 6.71 -1.10 18.21
C GLY A 60 5.18 -1.10 18.23
N CYS A 61 4.53 -1.17 17.06
CA CYS A 61 3.08 -1.24 16.99
C CYS A 61 2.55 -2.66 17.18
N ASN A 62 1.40 -2.78 17.83
CA ASN A 62 0.56 -3.95 17.87
C ASN A 62 -0.67 -3.72 16.99
N ILE A 63 -0.78 -4.48 15.90
CA ILE A 63 -1.83 -4.32 14.90
C ILE A 63 -2.65 -5.59 14.85
N ASP A 64 -3.94 -5.46 15.15
CA ASP A 64 -4.92 -6.53 15.07
C ASP A 64 -5.71 -6.40 13.76
N CYS A 65 -5.62 -7.42 12.93
CA CYS A 65 -6.28 -7.54 11.64
C CYS A 65 -7.13 -8.82 11.52
N ASN A 66 -7.59 -9.34 12.66
CA ASN A 66 -8.38 -10.56 12.73
C ASN A 66 -9.63 -10.51 11.85
N GLY A 67 -9.77 -11.50 10.96
CA GLY A 67 -10.90 -11.62 10.03
C GLY A 67 -11.03 -10.49 9.02
N ALA A 68 -10.00 -9.64 8.86
CA ALA A 68 -10.03 -8.54 7.89
C ALA A 68 -10.18 -9.06 6.45
N LYS A 69 -10.84 -8.26 5.60
CA LYS A 69 -10.88 -8.55 4.15
C LYS A 69 -9.52 -8.31 3.51
N SER A 70 -8.82 -7.27 3.95
CA SER A 70 -7.44 -7.01 3.55
C SER A 70 -6.77 -6.15 4.62
N CYS A 71 -5.59 -6.55 5.04
CA CYS A 71 -4.75 -5.80 5.97
C CYS A 71 -3.38 -5.59 5.35
N THR A 72 -3.03 -4.33 5.10
CA THR A 72 -1.69 -3.92 4.68
C THR A 72 -1.03 -3.18 5.84
N VAL A 73 0.19 -3.59 6.17
CA VAL A 73 0.97 -2.96 7.24
C VAL A 73 2.36 -2.64 6.72
N ASP A 74 2.76 -1.38 6.84
CA ASP A 74 4.16 -0.97 6.70
C ASP A 74 4.74 -0.61 8.07
N CYS A 75 5.76 -1.36 8.49
CA CYS A 75 6.48 -1.20 9.75
C CYS A 75 7.96 -0.88 9.47
N PRO A 76 8.28 0.33 8.98
CA PRO A 76 9.64 0.72 8.69
C PRO A 76 10.48 0.92 9.97
N GLY A 77 9.84 1.22 11.11
CA GLY A 77 10.52 1.32 12.41
C GLY A 77 10.82 -0.03 13.08
N GLY A 78 10.24 -1.13 12.56
CA GLY A 78 10.47 -2.48 13.06
C GLY A 78 9.77 -2.80 14.38
N THR A 79 10.02 -4.00 14.91
CA THR A 79 9.51 -4.47 16.21
C THR A 79 7.98 -4.45 16.31
N CYS A 80 7.28 -4.61 15.18
CA CYS A 80 5.83 -4.68 15.16
C CYS A 80 5.33 -6.09 15.44
N ASN A 81 4.22 -6.18 16.17
CA ASN A 81 3.43 -7.38 16.32
C ASN A 81 2.15 -7.24 15.48
N ILE A 82 1.93 -8.15 14.54
CA ILE A 82 0.80 -8.13 13.62
C ILE A 82 0.05 -9.45 13.75
N ASP A 83 -1.22 -9.37 14.12
CA ASP A 83 -2.13 -10.51 14.14
C ASP A 83 -3.07 -10.40 12.93
N CYS A 84 -2.98 -11.37 12.02
CA CYS A 84 -3.76 -11.46 10.79
C CYS A 84 -4.62 -12.74 10.75
N ASN A 85 -4.96 -13.32 11.90
CA ASN A 85 -5.63 -14.61 11.92
C ASN A 85 -7.01 -14.55 11.25
N GLY A 86 -7.29 -15.54 10.39
CA GLY A 86 -8.50 -15.60 9.56
C GLY A 86 -8.65 -14.47 8.53
N ALA A 87 -7.67 -13.58 8.36
CA ALA A 87 -7.73 -12.52 7.36
C ALA A 87 -7.72 -13.10 5.94
N LYS A 88 -8.53 -12.54 5.03
CA LYS A 88 -8.56 -13.00 3.64
C LYS A 88 -7.26 -12.68 2.90
N SER A 89 -6.61 -11.58 3.24
CA SER A 89 -5.31 -11.18 2.72
C SER A 89 -4.57 -10.31 3.73
N CYS A 90 -3.35 -10.71 4.09
CA CYS A 90 -2.46 -9.98 4.97
C CYS A 90 -1.13 -9.72 4.24
N LYS A 91 -0.73 -8.44 4.19
CA LYS A 91 0.53 -8.00 3.58
C LYS A 91 1.31 -7.15 4.57
N VAL A 92 2.51 -7.60 4.92
CA VAL A 92 3.34 -6.94 5.92
C VAL A 92 4.70 -6.58 5.34
N GLY A 93 5.01 -5.29 5.32
CA GLY A 93 6.35 -4.77 5.11
C GLY A 93 7.04 -4.52 6.46
N CYS A 94 8.02 -5.34 6.81
CA CYS A 94 8.84 -5.16 8.00
C CYS A 94 10.22 -4.58 7.63
N GLY A 95 10.24 -3.29 7.32
CA GLY A 95 11.44 -2.57 6.90
C GLY A 95 12.48 -2.40 8.01
N GLY A 96 12.04 -2.23 9.26
CA GLY A 96 12.95 -2.09 10.41
C GLY A 96 13.44 -3.44 10.96
N GLY A 97 12.75 -4.53 10.61
CA GLY A 97 13.03 -5.85 11.17
C GLY A 97 12.39 -6.10 12.53
N SER A 98 12.67 -7.27 13.10
CA SER A 98 12.14 -7.78 14.37
C SER A 98 10.61 -7.82 14.46
N CYS A 99 9.91 -7.98 13.34
CA CYS A 99 8.47 -8.13 13.36
C CYS A 99 8.05 -9.57 13.67
N ALA A 100 6.97 -9.69 14.44
CA ALA A 100 6.23 -10.92 14.61
C ALA A 100 4.91 -10.81 13.86
N VAL A 101 4.66 -11.76 12.97
CA VAL A 101 3.44 -11.82 12.16
C VAL A 101 2.78 -13.17 12.39
N ASP A 102 1.54 -13.13 12.83
CA ASP A 102 0.68 -14.28 12.93
C ASP A 102 -0.38 -14.25 11.82
N CYS A 103 -0.54 -15.36 11.12
CA CYS A 103 -1.38 -15.50 9.93
C CYS A 103 -2.13 -16.84 9.95
N GLU A 104 -2.46 -17.35 11.14
CA GLU A 104 -3.23 -18.59 11.29
C GLU A 104 -4.54 -18.52 10.51
N GLU A 105 -4.85 -19.59 9.76
CA GLU A 105 -6.06 -19.71 8.94
C GLU A 105 -6.25 -18.60 7.88
N ALA A 106 -5.22 -17.78 7.61
CA ALA A 106 -5.32 -16.68 6.67
C ALA A 106 -5.50 -17.18 5.22
N GLY A 107 -6.24 -16.44 4.42
CA GLY A 107 -6.42 -16.71 2.99
C GLY A 107 -5.13 -16.48 2.19
N SER A 108 -4.37 -15.45 2.52
CA SER A 108 -3.02 -15.23 2.02
C SER A 108 -2.22 -14.42 3.03
N CYS A 109 -0.95 -14.77 3.21
CA CYS A 109 -0.03 -14.02 4.05
C CYS A 109 1.28 -13.76 3.30
N ASP A 110 1.59 -12.49 3.08
CA ASP A 110 2.82 -12.02 2.43
C ASP A 110 3.63 -11.18 3.41
N LEU A 111 4.80 -11.66 3.82
CA LEU A 111 5.76 -10.93 4.62
C LEU A 111 6.96 -10.52 3.77
N SER A 112 7.28 -9.23 3.73
CA SER A 112 8.58 -8.73 3.28
C SER A 112 9.37 -8.28 4.49
N CYS A 113 10.49 -8.93 4.78
CA CYS A 113 11.28 -8.66 5.97
C CYS A 113 12.71 -8.25 5.67
N LYS A 114 13.14 -7.14 6.30
CA LYS A 114 14.49 -6.62 6.14
C LYS A 114 15.53 -7.11 7.16
N ASN A 115 15.17 -7.66 8.31
CA ASN A 115 16.12 -8.28 9.26
C ASN A 115 15.54 -9.58 9.85
N THR A 116 15.68 -9.80 11.15
CA THR A 116 15.06 -10.93 11.85
C THR A 116 13.55 -10.79 11.86
N CYS A 117 12.77 -11.79 11.42
CA CYS A 117 11.32 -11.78 11.57
C CYS A 117 10.82 -13.17 11.96
N SER A 118 9.67 -13.22 12.63
CA SER A 118 8.91 -14.44 12.84
C SER A 118 7.58 -14.38 12.10
N LEU A 119 7.27 -15.45 11.38
CA LEU A 119 6.04 -15.61 10.63
C LEU A 119 5.39 -16.95 10.99
N THR A 120 4.17 -16.91 11.49
CA THR A 120 3.33 -18.10 11.73
C THR A 120 2.24 -18.15 10.68
N CYS A 121 2.05 -19.31 10.05
CA CYS A 121 1.12 -19.51 8.93
C CYS A 121 0.29 -20.80 9.06
N GLU A 122 0.09 -21.31 10.28
CA GLU A 122 -0.61 -22.59 10.47
C GLU A 122 -2.03 -22.51 9.88
N GLY A 123 -2.37 -23.45 8.99
CA GLY A 123 -3.67 -23.46 8.31
C GLY A 123 -3.89 -22.35 7.27
N ALA A 124 -2.91 -21.48 7.01
CA ALA A 124 -3.01 -20.47 5.96
C ALA A 124 -3.00 -21.12 4.57
N LYS A 125 -3.81 -20.60 3.64
CA LYS A 125 -3.88 -21.15 2.27
C LYS A 125 -2.63 -20.83 1.45
N SER A 126 -2.06 -19.65 1.66
CA SER A 126 -0.77 -19.27 1.09
C SER A 126 0.05 -18.47 2.10
N CYS A 127 1.34 -18.79 2.15
CA CYS A 127 2.29 -18.17 3.06
C CYS A 127 3.58 -17.89 2.29
N ASN A 128 3.87 -16.62 2.09
CA ASN A 128 5.00 -16.13 1.35
C ASN A 128 5.85 -15.21 2.23
N SER A 129 7.15 -15.44 2.21
CA SER A 129 8.11 -14.68 3.00
C SER A 129 9.28 -14.28 2.10
N ASP A 130 9.37 -13.00 1.77
CA ASP A 130 10.55 -12.39 1.14
C ASP A 130 11.49 -11.93 2.25
N CYS A 131 12.54 -12.72 2.46
CA CYS A 131 13.60 -12.43 3.42
C CYS A 131 14.89 -12.24 2.61
N GLY A 132 15.40 -11.00 2.60
CA GLY A 132 16.66 -10.67 1.92
C GLY A 132 17.88 -11.50 2.39
N PRO A 133 19.02 -11.37 1.70
CA PRO A 133 20.09 -12.39 1.62
C PRO A 133 20.89 -12.67 2.91
N GLU A 134 20.71 -11.91 3.99
CA GLU A 134 21.52 -12.01 5.22
C GLU A 134 20.69 -12.35 6.48
N LYS A 135 19.48 -12.90 6.33
CA LYS A 135 18.41 -12.72 7.34
C LYS A 135 17.85 -14.01 7.93
N PHE A 136 17.62 -13.96 9.25
CA PHE A 136 16.94 -15.00 10.02
C PHE A 136 15.42 -14.78 10.00
N CYS A 137 14.72 -15.42 9.06
CA CYS A 137 13.27 -15.54 9.12
C CYS A 137 12.89 -16.90 9.73
N ALA A 138 12.26 -16.86 10.89
CA ALA A 138 11.63 -18.04 11.47
C ALA A 138 10.22 -18.16 10.89
N VAL A 139 10.01 -19.12 10.00
CA VAL A 139 8.70 -19.36 9.38
C VAL A 139 8.15 -20.70 9.87
N SER A 140 7.02 -20.65 10.54
CA SER A 140 6.23 -21.82 10.97
C SER A 140 5.04 -21.99 10.04
N ARG A 141 4.82 -23.21 9.54
CA ARG A 141 3.76 -23.53 8.55
C ARG A 141 2.92 -24.70 9.02
#